data_AF-A0A552IPT5-F1
#
_entry.id   AF-A0A552IPT5-F1
#
_cell.length_a   1.000
_cell.length_b   1.000
_cell.length_c   1.000
_cell.angle_alpha   90.00
_cell.angle_beta   90.00
_cell.angle_gamma   90.00
#
_symmetry.space_group_name_H-M   'P 1'
#
loop_
_entity.id
_entity.type
_entity.pdbx_description
1 polymer ?
#
loop_
_entity_poly.entity_id
_entity_poly.type
_entity_poly.pdbx_seq_one_letter_code
_entity_poly.pdbx_strand_id
1 'polypeptide(L)' 'MLIAQMGCSHKQGAVADYNQAIKLNPDDANAYYNRGVAKYNLGDNQGAIADYNQAIKLKPDDAIAYYNR' A
#
# COMPACT_ATOMS: atom_id res chain seq x y z
N MET A 1 -28.28 7.79 -2.21
CA MET A 1 -26.81 7.83 -2.30
C MET A 1 -26.24 6.70 -1.45
N LEU A 2 -25.87 5.56 -2.06
CA LEU A 2 -25.37 4.37 -1.35
C LEU A 2 -24.19 3.70 -2.08
N ILE A 3 -23.35 4.47 -2.76
CA ILE A 3 -22.22 3.94 -3.55
C ILE A 3 -20.86 4.12 -2.82
N ALA A 4 -20.81 4.88 -1.72
CA ALA A 4 -19.54 5.21 -1.05
C ALA A 4 -19.01 4.12 -0.09
N GLN A 5 -19.85 3.22 0.42
CA GLN A 5 -19.44 2.24 1.45
C GLN A 5 -18.83 0.95 0.88
N MET A 6 -19.14 0.56 -0.36
CA MET A 6 -18.57 -0.66 -0.96
C MET A 6 -17.09 -0.51 -1.35
N GLY A 7 -16.65 0.70 -1.70
CA GLY A 7 -15.25 0.98 -2.05
C GLY A 7 -14.33 1.12 -0.83
N CYS A 8 -14.82 1.66 0.29
CA CYS A 8 -14.01 1.85 1.49
C CYS A 8 -13.78 0.54 2.27
N SER A 9 -14.77 -0.37 2.34
CA SER A 9 -14.60 -1.66 3.00
C SER A 9 -13.55 -2.55 2.33
N HIS A 10 -13.49 -2.57 1.00
CA HIS A 10 -12.52 -3.40 0.28
C HIS A 10 -11.08 -2.89 0.46
N LYS A 11 -10.90 -1.57 0.53
CA LYS A 11 -9.59 -0.93 0.75
C LYS A 11 -9.07 -1.14 2.17
N GLN A 12 -9.95 -1.09 3.19
CA GLN A 12 -9.56 -1.40 4.57
C GLN A 12 -9.16 -2.87 4.72
N GLY A 13 -9.88 -3.78 4.04
CA GLY A 13 -9.49 -5.19 3.95
C GLY A 13 -8.12 -5.37 3.30
N ALA A 14 -7.87 -4.70 2.17
CA ALA A 14 -6.59 -4.77 1.46
C ALA A 14 -5.39 -4.35 2.33
N VAL A 15 -5.53 -3.31 3.16
CA VAL A 15 -4.45 -2.93 4.10
C VAL A 15 -4.14 -4.05 5.10
N ALA A 16 -5.16 -4.74 5.61
CA ALA A 16 -4.96 -5.86 6.53
C ALA A 16 -4.30 -7.06 5.84
N ASP A 17 -4.69 -7.37 4.60
CA ASP A 17 -4.09 -8.45 3.81
C ASP A 17 -2.61 -8.16 3.53
N TYR A 18 -2.27 -6.93 3.13
CA TYR A 18 -0.87 -6.55 2.93
C TYR A 18 -0.07 -6.49 4.23
N ASN A 19 -0.70 -6.15 5.36
CA ASN A 19 -0.04 -6.27 6.66
C ASN A 19 0.35 -7.72 6.96
N GLN A 20 -0.51 -8.68 6.63
CA GLN A 20 -0.20 -10.09 6.80
C GLN A 20 0.88 -10.56 5.82
N ALA A 21 0.82 -10.14 4.56
CA ALA A 21 1.86 -10.42 3.57
C ALA A 21 3.23 -9.92 4.03
N ILE A 22 3.30 -8.71 4.59
CA ILE A 22 4.53 -8.11 5.11
C ILE A 22 5.04 -8.84 6.37
N LYS A 23 4.15 -9.36 7.22
CA LYS A 23 4.57 -10.20 8.36
C LYS A 23 5.18 -11.53 7.90
N LEU A 24 4.66 -12.10 6.82
CA LEU A 24 5.16 -13.35 6.25
C LEU A 24 6.45 -13.14 5.45
N ASN A 25 6.53 -12.03 4.71
CA ASN A 25 7.70 -11.62 3.95
C ASN A 25 7.98 -10.12 4.12
N PRO A 26 8.85 -9.74 5.08
CA PRO A 26 9.19 -8.35 5.34
C PRO A 26 9.93 -7.63 4.20
N ASP A 27 10.42 -8.39 3.21
CA ASP A 27 11.18 -7.87 2.06
C ASP A 27 10.34 -7.80 0.78
N ASP A 28 9.02 -8.03 0.87
CA ASP A 28 8.12 -7.92 -0.26
C ASP A 28 7.81 -6.46 -0.62
N ALA A 29 8.64 -5.87 -1.47
CA ALA A 29 8.45 -4.51 -1.99
C ALA A 29 7.06 -4.28 -2.62
N ASN A 30 6.47 -5.30 -3.27
CA ASN A 30 5.15 -5.19 -3.89
C ASN A 30 4.05 -5.10 -2.83
N ALA A 31 4.20 -5.81 -1.71
CA ALA A 31 3.25 -5.73 -0.59
C ALA A 31 3.26 -4.34 0.05
N TYR A 32 4.43 -3.72 0.24
CA TYR A 32 4.50 -2.33 0.69
C TYR A 32 3.89 -1.36 -0.33
N TYR A 33 4.24 -1.48 -1.61
CA TYR A 33 3.68 -0.62 -2.65
C TYR A 33 2.14 -0.69 -2.68
N ASN A 34 1.56 -1.88 -2.72
CA ASN A 34 0.12 -2.04 -2.78
C ASN A 34 -0.59 -1.59 -1.49
N ARG A 35 0.05 -1.78 -0.32
CA ARG A 35 -0.44 -1.21 0.95
C ARG A 35 -0.45 0.32 0.92
N GLY A 36 0.59 0.92 0.33
CA GLY A 36 0.66 2.36 0.13
C GLY A 36 -0.47 2.88 -0.75
N VAL A 37 -0.76 2.20 -1.87
CA VAL A 37 -1.89 2.52 -2.75
C VAL A 37 -3.22 2.43 -2.00
N ALA A 38 -3.41 1.37 -1.21
CA ALA A 38 -4.63 1.20 -0.41
C ALA A 38 -4.81 2.31 0.64
N LYS A 39 -3.74 2.69 1.35
CA LYS A 39 -3.74 3.79 2.33
C LYS A 39 -4.00 5.15 1.69
N TYR A 40 -3.36 5.44 0.56
CA TYR A 40 -3.61 6.67 -0.21
C TYR A 40 -5.08 6.77 -0.62
N ASN A 41 -5.64 5.65 -1.11
CA ASN A 41 -7.05 5.55 -1.49
C ASN A 41 -8.04 5.66 -0.32
N LEU A 42 -7.55 5.54 0.92
CA LEU A 42 -8.30 5.75 2.18
C LEU A 42 -8.05 7.16 2.77
N GLY A 43 -7.19 7.97 2.16
CA GLY A 43 -6.80 9.30 2.63
C GLY A 43 -5.62 9.32 3.61
N ASP A 44 -5.03 8.18 3.93
CA ASP A 44 -3.81 8.09 4.74
C ASP A 44 -2.56 8.32 3.87
N ASN A 45 -2.37 9.58 3.47
CA ASN A 45 -1.27 9.97 2.60
C ASN A 45 0.10 9.79 3.27
N GLN A 46 0.20 10.03 4.58
CA GLN A 46 1.46 9.86 5.32
C GLN A 46 1.85 8.38 5.42
N GLY A 47 0.90 7.52 5.76
CA GLY A 47 1.12 6.08 5.78
C GLY A 47 1.42 5.49 4.40
N ALA A 48 0.84 6.06 3.34
CA ALA A 48 1.16 5.69 1.96
C ALA A 48 2.61 6.02 1.58
N ILE A 49 3.06 7.25 1.86
CA ILE A 49 4.44 7.68 1.59
C ILE A 49 5.45 6.79 2.34
N ALA A 50 5.17 6.45 3.60
CA ALA A 50 6.03 5.56 4.37
C ALA A 50 6.16 4.18 3.70
N ASP A 51 5.06 3.63 3.20
CA ASP A 51 5.04 2.35 2.51
C ASP A 51 5.75 2.39 1.16
N TYR A 52 5.54 3.45 0.37
CA TYR A 52 6.27 3.64 -0.89
C TYR A 52 7.78 3.78 -0.67
N ASN A 53 8.20 4.53 0.35
CA ASN A 53 9.61 4.64 0.71
C ASN A 53 10.22 3.29 1.09
N GLN A 54 9.46 2.44 1.79
CA GLN A 54 9.94 1.09 2.14
C GLN A 54 10.03 0.21 0.89
N ALA A 55 9.05 0.28 -0.03
CA ALA A 55 9.10 -0.44 -1.30
C ALA A 55 10.35 -0.06 -2.11
N ILE A 56 10.66 1.25 -2.21
CA ILE A 56 11.85 1.77 -2.90
C ILE A 56 13.13 1.28 -2.23
N LYS A 57 13.20 1.23 -0.89
CA LYS A 57 14.38 0.72 -0.18
C LYS A 57 14.65 -0.75 -0.47
N LEU A 58 13.59 -1.55 -0.57
CA LEU A 58 13.67 -2.99 -0.80
C LEU A 58 13.98 -3.34 -2.27
N LYS A 59 13.45 -2.54 -3.21
CA LYS A 59 13.80 -2.63 -4.63
C LYS A 59 14.11 -1.25 -5.20
N PRO A 60 15.35 -0.78 -5.03
CA PRO A 60 15.76 0.53 -5.54
C PRO A 60 15.75 0.62 -7.07
N ASP A 61 15.72 -0.53 -7.76
CA ASP A 61 15.70 -0.64 -9.22
C ASP A 61 14.27 -0.80 -9.79
N ASP A 62 13.23 -0.88 -8.93
CA ASP A 62 11.85 -1.04 -9.37
C ASP A 62 11.24 0.32 -9.74
N ALA A 63 11.28 0.63 -11.04
CA ALA A 63 10.79 1.89 -11.61
C ALA A 63 9.30 2.20 -11.28
N ILE A 64 8.51 1.20 -10.91
CA ILE A 64 7.08 1.36 -10.57
C ILE A 64 6.92 2.13 -9.24
N ALA A 65 7.84 1.93 -8.28
CA ALA A 65 7.76 2.56 -6.96
C ALA A 65 8.09 4.06 -6.99
N TYR A 66 8.91 4.51 -7.96
CA TYR A 66 9.21 5.93 -8.14
C TYR A 66 8.06 6.71 -8.79
N TYR A 67 7.23 6.07 -9.61
CA TYR A 67 6.18 6.76 -10.37
C TYR A 67 4.99 7.21 -9.49
N ASN A 68 4.81 6.61 -8.31
CA ASN A 68 3.66 6.85 -7.44
C ASN A 68 4.02 7.52 -6.10
N ARG A 69 5.25 8.02 -5.98
CA ARG A 69 5.72 8.79 -4.83
C ARG A 69 5.33 10.26 -4.98
#